data_AF-A0A965MRT5-F1
#
_entry.id   AF-A0A965MRT5-F1
#
_cell.length_a   1.000
_cell.length_b   1.000
_cell.length_c   1.000
_cell.angle_alpha   90.00
_cell.angle_beta   90.00
_cell.angle_gamma   90.00
#
_symmetry.space_group_name_H-M   'P 1'
#
loop_
_entity.id
_entity.type
_entity.pdbx_description
1 polymer ?
#
loop_
_entity_poly.entity_id
_entity_poly.type
_entity_poly.pdbx_seq_one_letter_code
_entity_poly.pdbx_strand_id
1 'polypeptide(L)'
;MEGGHFVDLFLETSDYLKPSKFKSLAIVVLVTGLLWVYYNNNAYKLVIVLVFAIAIANVYAKGALESLDDTNKKILLKLNSLQLKVDEYLYKKQQSFNFPGVVIKPRPLDALYTDAGMINFLYSIINLSNYNPQLYYMLLVGTNGILKIKLDISTYFTSNGEYPENTSEMFQDALSLRHNTINNIHDFVYTLPKTQLFFTYLQKVINRYMVLITRVTDSIHKLYNHNIKLRGINQRTTFVEYDRTKQFDVFLNDSVIPSKQKGQRITPHYI
;
A
#
# COMPACT_ATOMS: atom_id res chain seq x y z
N MET A 1 2.28 39.73 -9.96
CA MET A 1 1.75 39.29 -11.27
C MET A 1 2.40 37.96 -11.58
N GLU A 2 1.76 36.87 -11.15
CA GLU A 2 2.26 35.52 -11.39
C GLU A 2 2.05 35.18 -12.86
N GLY A 3 3.14 34.87 -13.56
CA GLY A 3 3.11 34.41 -14.93
C GLY A 3 2.40 33.06 -14.99
N GLY A 4 1.24 33.01 -15.64
CA GLY A 4 0.48 31.79 -15.84
C GLY A 4 1.29 30.75 -16.62
N HIS A 5 1.73 29.70 -15.93
CA HIS A 5 2.26 28.49 -16.55
C HIS A 5 1.14 27.82 -17.36
N PHE A 6 1.15 28.02 -18.68
CA PHE A 6 0.10 27.54 -19.59
C PHE A 6 0.31 26.10 -20.11
N VAL A 7 1.22 25.29 -19.55
CA VAL A 7 1.69 24.06 -20.23
C VAL A 7 1.83 22.80 -19.33
N ASP A 8 1.29 22.72 -18.12
CA ASP A 8 1.59 21.55 -17.26
C ASP A 8 0.72 20.30 -17.49
N LEU A 9 -0.49 20.42 -18.06
CA LEU A 9 -1.40 19.28 -18.19
C LEU A 9 -0.87 18.17 -19.13
N PHE A 10 -0.15 18.54 -20.18
CA PHE A 10 0.34 17.59 -21.18
C PHE A 10 1.73 17.02 -20.85
N LEU A 11 2.45 17.62 -19.89
CA LEU A 11 3.80 17.21 -19.50
C LEU A 11 3.81 16.18 -18.35
N GLU A 12 2.75 16.09 -17.55
CA GLU A 12 2.73 15.22 -16.36
C GLU A 12 2.44 13.74 -16.70
N THR A 13 3.39 12.82 -16.50
CA THR A 13 3.39 11.45 -17.08
C THR A 13 2.63 10.38 -16.29
N SER A 14 1.82 10.74 -15.28
CA SER A 14 1.17 9.73 -14.43
C SER A 14 -0.03 9.04 -15.10
N ASP A 15 -0.03 7.70 -15.12
CA ASP A 15 -1.02 6.85 -15.81
C ASP A 15 -2.48 7.07 -15.39
N TYR A 16 -2.74 7.46 -14.14
CA TYR A 16 -4.10 7.69 -13.64
C TYR A 16 -4.75 8.99 -14.19
N LEU A 17 -3.96 9.88 -14.80
CA LEU A 17 -4.48 11.09 -15.45
C LEU A 17 -4.95 10.83 -16.88
N LYS A 18 -4.65 9.67 -17.49
CA LYS A 18 -4.98 9.35 -18.89
C LYS A 18 -6.47 9.56 -19.24
N PRO A 19 -7.45 9.13 -18.44
CA PRO A 19 -8.87 9.35 -18.75
C PRO A 19 -9.26 10.83 -18.72
N SER A 20 -8.70 11.59 -17.77
CA SER A 20 -8.95 13.03 -17.63
C SER A 20 -8.28 13.84 -18.75
N LYS A 21 -7.05 13.47 -19.14
CA LYS A 21 -6.36 14.03 -20.30
C LYS A 21 -7.16 13.80 -21.59
N PHE A 22 -7.67 12.58 -21.79
CA PHE A 22 -8.50 12.26 -22.95
C PHE A 22 -9.79 13.10 -23.00
N LYS A 23 -10.49 13.25 -21.87
CA LYS A 23 -11.68 14.11 -21.78
C LYS A 23 -11.36 15.58 -22.09
N SER A 24 -10.23 16.10 -21.59
CA SER A 24 -9.81 17.47 -21.88
C SER A 24 -9.47 17.67 -23.37
N LEU A 25 -8.81 16.69 -23.99
CA LEU A 25 -8.48 16.72 -25.42
C LEU A 25 -9.76 16.69 -26.28
N ALA A 26 -10.74 15.86 -25.91
CA ALA A 26 -12.02 15.78 -26.59
C ALA A 26 -12.76 17.14 -26.56
N ILE A 27 -12.73 17.85 -25.42
CA ILE A 27 -13.31 19.20 -25.30
C ILE A 27 -12.59 20.19 -26.23
N VAL A 28 -11.26 20.16 -26.29
CA VAL A 28 -10.49 21.03 -27.21
C VAL A 28 -10.88 20.78 -28.66
N VAL A 29 -10.97 19.52 -29.07
CA VAL A 29 -11.32 19.14 -30.45
C VAL A 29 -12.77 19.53 -30.78
N LEU A 30 -13.69 19.38 -29.83
CA LEU A 30 -15.11 19.70 -30.01
C LEU A 30 -15.32 21.22 -30.11
N VAL A 31 -14.66 22.00 -29.24
CA VAL A 31 -14.72 23.47 -29.27
C VAL A 31 -14.05 24.02 -30.53
N THR A 32 -12.89 23.48 -30.95
CA THR A 32 -12.25 23.91 -32.20
C THR A 32 -13.06 23.53 -33.44
N GLY A 33 -13.67 22.34 -33.47
CA GLY A 33 -14.57 21.91 -34.55
C GLY A 33 -15.82 22.79 -34.69
N LEU A 34 -16.49 23.10 -33.59
CA LEU A 34 -17.68 23.99 -33.60
C LEU A 34 -17.33 25.41 -34.04
N LEU A 35 -16.19 25.93 -33.61
CA LEU A 35 -15.77 27.30 -33.95
C LEU A 35 -15.19 27.41 -35.36
N TRP A 36 -14.63 26.33 -35.92
CA TRP A 36 -14.21 26.29 -37.32
C TRP A 36 -15.38 26.40 -38.28
N VAL A 37 -16.51 25.76 -37.96
CA VAL A 37 -17.76 25.89 -38.74
C VAL A 37 -18.30 27.33 -38.69
N TYR A 38 -18.10 28.04 -37.57
CA TYR A 38 -18.64 29.38 -37.35
C TYR A 38 -17.76 30.50 -37.93
N TYR A 39 -16.43 30.38 -37.85
CA TYR A 39 -15.48 31.41 -38.28
C TYR A 39 -14.84 31.07 -39.63
N ASN A 40 -15.54 31.46 -40.70
CA ASN A 40 -15.11 31.26 -42.08
C ASN A 40 -13.74 31.92 -42.38
N ASN A 41 -12.78 31.10 -42.80
CA ASN A 41 -11.50 31.35 -43.52
C ASN A 41 -10.60 32.54 -43.12
N ASN A 42 -10.69 33.07 -41.90
CA ASN A 42 -9.75 34.08 -41.40
C ASN A 42 -8.75 33.48 -40.41
N ALA A 43 -7.49 33.32 -40.87
CA ALA A 43 -6.41 32.69 -40.11
C ALA A 43 -6.17 33.35 -38.73
N TYR A 44 -6.29 34.67 -38.61
CA TYR A 44 -6.10 35.36 -37.32
C TYR A 44 -7.22 35.06 -36.31
N LYS A 45 -8.46 34.83 -36.78
CA LYS A 45 -9.60 34.46 -35.91
C LYS A 45 -9.46 33.02 -35.42
N LEU A 46 -8.90 32.13 -36.24
CA LEU A 46 -8.57 30.76 -35.83
C LEU A 46 -7.51 30.73 -34.72
N VAL A 47 -6.50 31.60 -34.77
CA VAL A 47 -5.48 31.68 -33.72
C VAL A 47 -6.10 32.14 -32.38
N ILE A 48 -6.96 33.16 -32.40
CA ILE A 48 -7.66 33.65 -31.19
C ILE A 48 -8.57 32.56 -30.61
N VAL A 49 -9.30 31.85 -31.47
CA VAL A 49 -10.15 30.70 -31.09
C VAL A 49 -9.32 29.58 -30.47
N LEU A 50 -8.16 29.26 -31.04
CA LEU A 50 -7.26 28.23 -30.52
C LEU A 50 -6.78 28.58 -29.12
N VAL A 51 -6.33 29.83 -28.91
CA VAL A 51 -5.87 30.31 -27.60
C VAL A 51 -7.01 30.25 -26.58
N PHE A 52 -8.23 30.63 -26.97
CA PHE A 52 -9.40 30.57 -26.10
C PHE A 52 -9.82 29.13 -25.76
N ALA A 53 -9.78 28.21 -26.74
CA ALA A 53 -10.06 26.80 -26.52
C ALA A 53 -9.02 26.15 -25.58
N ILE A 54 -7.74 26.49 -25.74
CA ILE A 54 -6.67 26.06 -24.85
C ILE A 54 -6.90 26.62 -23.43
N ALA A 55 -7.30 27.89 -23.30
CA ALA A 55 -7.59 28.48 -21.99
C ALA A 55 -8.77 27.81 -21.28
N ILE A 56 -9.88 27.56 -21.98
CA ILE A 56 -11.03 26.82 -21.44
C ILE A 56 -10.62 25.41 -21.03
N ALA A 57 -9.87 24.71 -21.88
CA ALA A 57 -9.39 23.38 -21.57
C ALA A 57 -8.46 23.38 -20.36
N ASN A 58 -7.64 24.41 -20.18
CA ASN A 58 -6.77 24.57 -19.03
C ASN A 58 -7.58 24.81 -17.75
N VAL A 59 -8.61 25.67 -17.78
CA VAL A 59 -9.51 25.90 -16.63
C VAL A 59 -10.27 24.62 -16.25
N TYR A 60 -10.81 23.91 -17.24
CA TYR A 60 -11.48 22.63 -17.03
C TYR A 60 -10.54 21.58 -16.46
N ALA A 61 -9.33 21.50 -17.00
CA ALA A 61 -8.30 20.57 -16.54
C ALA A 61 -7.81 20.90 -15.14
N LYS A 62 -7.68 22.19 -14.80
CA LYS A 62 -7.34 22.65 -13.44
C LYS A 62 -8.43 22.27 -12.44
N GLY A 63 -9.71 22.49 -12.76
CA GLY A 63 -10.83 22.04 -11.91
C GLY A 63 -10.89 20.51 -11.77
N ALA A 64 -10.57 19.77 -12.85
CA ALA A 64 -10.46 18.31 -12.79
C ALA A 64 -9.25 17.86 -11.94
N LEU A 65 -8.10 18.53 -12.04
CA LEU A 65 -6.89 18.31 -11.25
C LEU A 65 -7.11 18.60 -9.77
N GLU A 66 -7.77 19.72 -9.42
CA GLU A 66 -8.13 20.05 -8.04
C GLU A 66 -9.09 19.00 -7.46
N SER A 67 -10.04 18.48 -8.25
CA SER A 67 -10.90 17.36 -7.84
C SER A 67 -10.19 15.99 -7.78
N LEU A 68 -8.99 15.89 -8.35
CA LEU A 68 -8.11 14.72 -8.34
C LEU A 68 -7.01 14.85 -7.28
N ASP A 69 -6.79 16.04 -6.72
CA ASP A 69 -5.78 16.28 -5.69
C ASP A 69 -6.22 15.82 -4.29
N ASP A 70 -7.49 15.43 -4.14
CA ASP A 70 -7.97 14.75 -2.95
C ASP A 70 -7.22 13.43 -2.76
N THR A 71 -6.33 13.43 -1.77
CA THR A 71 -5.48 12.29 -1.40
C THR A 71 -6.32 11.06 -1.07
N ASN A 72 -7.51 11.22 -0.49
CA ASN A 72 -8.40 10.10 -0.16
C ASN A 72 -8.96 9.45 -1.43
N LYS A 73 -9.35 10.26 -2.41
CA LYS A 73 -9.81 9.78 -3.71
C LYS A 73 -8.69 9.06 -4.47
N LYS A 74 -7.45 9.57 -4.44
CA LYS A 74 -6.28 8.88 -5.01
C LYS A 74 -6.08 7.50 -4.35
N ILE A 75 -6.17 7.41 -3.02
CA ILE A 75 -6.03 6.14 -2.28
C ILE A 75 -7.15 5.16 -2.65
N LEU A 76 -8.40 5.63 -2.72
CA LEU A 76 -9.54 4.79 -3.08
C LEU A 76 -9.40 4.21 -4.50
N LEU A 77 -8.95 5.00 -5.46
CA LEU A 77 -8.67 4.53 -6.83
C LEU A 77 -7.58 3.45 -6.85
N LYS A 78 -6.52 3.61 -6.04
CA LYS A 78 -5.48 2.59 -5.90
C LYS A 78 -6.04 1.31 -5.29
N LEU A 79 -6.86 1.41 -4.24
CA LEU A 79 -7.53 0.26 -3.63
C LEU A 79 -8.41 -0.49 -4.64
N ASN A 80 -9.22 0.23 -5.42
CA ASN A 80 -10.06 -0.36 -6.46
C ASN A 80 -9.21 -1.08 -7.53
N SER A 81 -8.06 -0.51 -7.89
CA SER A 81 -7.13 -1.15 -8.83
C SER A 81 -6.55 -2.46 -8.28
N LEU A 82 -6.26 -2.51 -6.97
CA LEU A 82 -5.83 -3.73 -6.30
C LEU A 82 -6.95 -4.77 -6.24
N GLN A 83 -8.19 -4.37 -5.96
CA GLN A 83 -9.35 -5.25 -5.98
C GLN A 83 -9.54 -5.87 -7.37
N LEU A 84 -9.44 -5.07 -8.44
CA LEU A 84 -9.53 -5.57 -9.81
C LEU A 84 -8.49 -6.64 -10.12
N LYS A 85 -7.26 -6.54 -9.58
CA LYS A 85 -6.23 -7.57 -9.74
C LYS A 85 -6.57 -8.87 -9.02
N VAL A 86 -7.22 -8.80 -7.86
CA VAL A 86 -7.74 -9.97 -7.16
C VAL A 86 -8.82 -10.64 -7.99
N ASP A 87 -9.79 -9.86 -8.47
CA ASP A 87 -10.92 -10.37 -9.24
C ASP A 87 -10.47 -10.98 -10.57
N GLU A 88 -9.51 -10.35 -11.26
CA GLU A 88 -8.89 -10.85 -12.49
C GLU A 88 -8.24 -12.23 -12.27
N TYR A 89 -7.51 -12.40 -11.16
CA TYR A 89 -6.88 -13.67 -10.81
C TYR A 89 -7.92 -14.76 -10.51
N LEU A 90 -8.94 -14.44 -9.70
CA LEU A 90 -10.01 -15.40 -9.35
C LEU A 90 -10.80 -15.83 -10.59
N TYR A 91 -11.10 -14.89 -11.49
CA TYR A 91 -11.79 -15.16 -12.74
C TYR A 91 -10.98 -16.09 -13.65
N LYS A 92 -9.68 -15.82 -13.84
CA LYS A 92 -8.77 -16.70 -14.60
C LYS A 92 -8.67 -18.09 -13.99
N LYS A 93 -8.60 -18.16 -12.66
CA LYS A 93 -8.60 -19.43 -11.93
C LYS A 93 -9.90 -20.20 -12.18
N GLN A 94 -11.05 -19.54 -12.11
CA GLN A 94 -12.34 -20.18 -12.39
C GLN A 94 -12.43 -20.74 -13.81
N GLN A 95 -11.96 -20.00 -14.82
CA GLN A 95 -11.91 -20.51 -16.20
C GLN A 95 -11.02 -21.76 -16.35
N SER A 96 -9.92 -21.84 -15.60
CA SER A 96 -9.02 -23.00 -15.66
C SER A 96 -9.64 -24.27 -15.06
N PHE A 97 -10.55 -24.12 -14.08
CA PHE A 97 -11.31 -25.22 -13.51
C PHE A 97 -12.62 -25.36 -14.29
N ASN A 98 -12.59 -26.11 -15.39
CA ASN A 98 -13.74 -26.43 -16.26
C ASN A 98 -14.81 -27.33 -15.57
N PHE A 99 -15.02 -27.18 -14.27
CA PHE A 99 -15.97 -27.96 -13.48
C PHE A 99 -17.25 -27.15 -13.24
N PRO A 100 -18.40 -27.58 -13.80
CA PRO A 100 -19.68 -26.97 -13.49
C PRO A 100 -19.97 -27.15 -11.99
N GLY A 101 -20.09 -26.05 -11.25
CA GLY A 101 -20.49 -26.04 -9.83
C GLY A 101 -19.50 -25.44 -8.83
N VAL A 102 -18.25 -25.18 -9.21
CA VAL A 102 -17.28 -24.51 -8.31
C VAL A 102 -17.40 -23.00 -8.43
N VAL A 103 -18.24 -22.39 -7.58
CA VAL A 103 -18.30 -20.92 -7.44
C VAL A 103 -17.13 -20.46 -6.57
N ILE A 104 -16.12 -19.86 -7.18
CA ILE A 104 -15.02 -19.23 -6.44
C ILE A 104 -15.58 -18.01 -5.70
N LYS A 105 -15.57 -18.06 -4.36
CA LYS A 105 -16.09 -16.95 -3.54
C LYS A 105 -15.27 -15.67 -3.79
N PRO A 106 -15.93 -14.51 -3.95
CA PRO A 106 -15.25 -13.24 -4.05
C PRO A 106 -14.40 -13.00 -2.79
N ARG A 107 -13.22 -12.41 -2.97
CA ARG A 107 -12.33 -12.03 -1.86
C ARG A 107 -12.15 -10.51 -1.87
N PRO A 108 -13.06 -9.77 -1.22
CA PRO A 108 -12.92 -8.33 -1.12
C PRO A 108 -11.72 -7.97 -0.23
N LEU A 109 -11.00 -6.91 -0.60
CA LEU A 109 -9.95 -6.27 0.20
C LEU A 109 -10.59 -5.31 1.22
N ASP A 110 -11.51 -5.86 2.00
CA ASP A 110 -12.44 -5.17 2.90
C ASP A 110 -11.78 -4.47 4.08
N ALA A 111 -10.55 -4.84 4.46
CA ALA A 111 -9.81 -4.21 5.56
C ALA A 111 -8.64 -3.34 5.07
N LEU A 112 -8.27 -3.46 3.79
CA LEU A 112 -7.09 -2.77 3.25
C LEU A 112 -7.23 -1.24 3.26
N TYR A 113 -8.46 -0.71 3.21
CA TYR A 113 -8.75 0.72 3.32
C TYR A 113 -8.24 1.36 4.62
N THR A 114 -8.01 0.56 5.66
CA THR A 114 -7.55 1.04 6.97
C THR A 114 -6.08 1.48 6.99
N ASP A 115 -5.30 1.18 5.93
CA ASP A 115 -3.88 1.55 5.85
C ASP A 115 -3.49 2.09 4.47
N ALA A 116 -3.52 3.42 4.34
CA ALA A 116 -3.09 4.14 3.14
C ALA A 116 -1.63 3.87 2.75
N GLY A 117 -0.74 3.66 3.73
CA GLY A 117 0.67 3.36 3.48
C GLY A 117 0.83 2.00 2.81
N MET A 118 0.06 1.02 3.27
CA MET A 118 0.00 -0.32 2.67
C MET A 118 -0.58 -0.28 1.26
N ILE A 119 -1.68 0.44 1.03
CA ILE A 119 -2.29 0.61 -0.30
C ILE A 119 -1.29 1.22 -1.29
N ASN A 120 -0.63 2.32 -0.90
CA ASN A 120 0.34 2.99 -1.75
C ASN A 120 1.51 2.07 -2.12
N PHE A 121 2.00 1.28 -1.15
CA PHE A 121 3.06 0.31 -1.40
C PHE A 121 2.62 -0.80 -2.36
N LEU A 122 1.52 -1.48 -2.07
CA LEU A 122 1.02 -2.58 -2.91
C LEU A 122 0.75 -2.10 -4.33
N TYR A 123 0.14 -0.93 -4.47
CA TYR A 123 -0.09 -0.32 -5.79
C TYR A 123 1.21 0.01 -6.52
N SER A 124 2.27 0.44 -5.83
CA SER A 124 3.55 0.77 -6.47
C SER A 124 4.22 -0.43 -7.16
N ILE A 125 3.92 -1.65 -6.70
CA ILE A 125 4.44 -2.90 -7.27
C ILE A 125 3.42 -3.64 -8.14
N ILE A 126 2.26 -3.03 -8.42
CA ILE A 126 1.14 -3.69 -9.12
C ILE A 126 1.54 -4.23 -10.50
N ASN A 127 2.39 -3.51 -11.24
CA ASN A 127 2.82 -3.94 -12.57
C ASN A 127 3.67 -5.22 -12.55
N LEU A 128 4.34 -5.49 -11.42
CA LEU A 128 5.12 -6.70 -11.22
C LEU A 128 4.22 -7.94 -11.09
N SER A 129 2.91 -7.76 -10.82
CA SER A 129 1.95 -8.87 -10.73
C SER A 129 1.91 -9.71 -12.01
N ASN A 130 2.29 -9.15 -13.15
CA ASN A 130 2.27 -9.85 -14.44
C ASN A 130 3.28 -10.99 -14.51
N TYR A 131 4.37 -10.95 -13.71
CA TYR A 131 5.37 -12.02 -13.67
C TYR A 131 4.88 -13.24 -12.88
N ASN A 132 4.21 -13.00 -11.74
CA ASN A 132 3.57 -14.06 -10.97
C ASN A 132 2.27 -13.56 -10.33
N PRO A 133 1.12 -13.72 -11.02
CA PRO A 133 -0.17 -13.25 -10.54
C PRO A 133 -0.63 -13.96 -9.25
N GLN A 134 -0.26 -15.24 -9.07
CA GLN A 134 -0.66 -16.03 -7.90
C GLN A 134 0.00 -15.50 -6.63
N LEU A 135 1.32 -15.31 -6.64
CA LEU A 135 2.04 -14.81 -5.46
C LEU A 135 1.61 -13.38 -5.11
N TYR A 136 1.35 -12.56 -6.13
CA TYR A 136 0.80 -11.22 -5.90
C TYR A 136 -0.61 -11.27 -5.28
N TYR A 137 -1.49 -12.15 -5.76
CA TYR A 137 -2.80 -12.38 -5.15
C TYR A 137 -2.68 -12.85 -3.69
N MET A 138 -1.77 -13.79 -3.39
CA MET A 138 -1.53 -14.28 -2.03
C MET A 138 -1.00 -13.18 -1.10
N LEU A 139 -0.13 -12.29 -1.62
CA LEU A 139 0.34 -11.10 -0.91
C LEU A 139 -0.81 -10.16 -0.55
N LEU A 140 -1.73 -9.86 -1.49
CA LEU A 140 -2.89 -8.99 -1.24
C LEU A 140 -3.83 -9.58 -0.20
N VAL A 141 -4.21 -10.85 -0.35
CA VAL A 141 -5.15 -11.51 0.57
C VAL A 141 -4.54 -11.70 1.96
N GLY A 142 -3.26 -12.08 2.06
CA GLY A 142 -2.55 -12.20 3.33
C GLY A 142 -2.45 -10.87 4.06
N THR A 143 -2.11 -9.80 3.34
CA THR A 143 -2.04 -8.44 3.90
C THR A 143 -3.42 -7.96 4.38
N ASN A 144 -4.47 -8.18 3.58
CA ASN A 144 -5.84 -7.85 3.99
C ASN A 144 -6.27 -8.64 5.23
N GLY A 145 -5.93 -9.93 5.32
CA GLY A 145 -6.24 -10.76 6.48
C GLY A 145 -5.64 -10.23 7.78
N ILE A 146 -4.40 -9.78 7.76
CA ILE A 146 -3.74 -9.19 8.94
C ILE A 146 -4.41 -7.88 9.35
N LEU A 147 -4.74 -7.02 8.38
CA LEU A 147 -5.47 -5.77 8.64
C LEU A 147 -6.89 -6.03 9.16
N LYS A 148 -7.55 -7.08 8.65
CA LYS A 148 -8.88 -7.50 9.08
C LYS A 148 -8.87 -7.92 10.55
N ILE A 149 -7.92 -8.76 10.96
CA ILE A 149 -7.76 -9.14 12.37
C ILE A 149 -7.63 -7.89 13.27
N LYS A 150 -6.79 -6.93 12.88
CA LYS A 150 -6.64 -5.67 13.62
C LYS A 150 -7.96 -4.91 13.70
N LEU A 151 -8.67 -4.79 12.58
CA LEU A 151 -9.94 -4.09 12.48
C LEU A 151 -11.01 -4.75 13.35
N ASP A 152 -11.11 -6.08 13.31
CA ASP A 152 -12.08 -6.86 14.07
C ASP A 152 -11.86 -6.68 15.59
N ILE A 153 -10.61 -6.81 16.06
CA ILE A 153 -10.26 -6.57 17.48
C ILE A 153 -10.63 -5.14 17.89
N SER A 154 -10.29 -4.14 17.07
CA SER A 154 -10.49 -2.72 17.39
C SER A 154 -11.97 -2.35 17.40
N THR A 155 -12.73 -2.85 16.42
CA THR A 155 -14.18 -2.61 16.29
C THR A 155 -14.93 -3.27 17.44
N TYR A 156 -14.58 -4.51 17.77
CA TYR A 156 -15.20 -5.21 18.90
C TYR A 156 -14.97 -4.46 20.22
N PHE A 157 -13.74 -4.02 20.48
CA PHE A 157 -13.43 -3.22 21.67
C PHE A 157 -14.19 -1.90 21.71
N THR A 158 -14.27 -1.19 20.58
CA THR A 158 -15.00 0.09 20.50
C THR A 158 -16.50 -0.08 20.77
N SER A 159 -17.09 -1.18 20.27
CA SER A 159 -18.53 -1.45 20.41
C SER A 159 -18.93 -1.99 21.78
N ASN A 160 -18.08 -2.80 22.42
CA ASN A 160 -18.44 -3.53 23.65
C ASN A 160 -17.72 -3.02 24.91
N GLY A 161 -16.68 -2.18 24.76
CA GLY A 161 -15.82 -1.75 25.87
C GLY A 161 -14.87 -2.84 26.38
N GLU A 162 -14.89 -4.03 25.80
CA GLU A 162 -14.01 -5.15 26.11
C GLU A 162 -13.47 -5.82 24.85
N TYR A 163 -12.36 -6.56 24.97
CA TYR A 163 -11.74 -7.25 23.84
C TYR A 163 -12.44 -8.59 23.52
N PRO A 164 -12.32 -9.11 22.29
CA PRO A 164 -12.75 -10.48 22.01
C PRO A 164 -12.12 -11.49 22.98
N GLU A 165 -12.85 -12.53 23.39
CA GLU A 165 -12.29 -13.59 24.24
C GLU A 165 -11.07 -14.24 23.59
N ASN A 166 -11.13 -14.46 22.27
CA ASN A 166 -10.09 -15.10 21.47
C ASN A 166 -8.99 -14.15 20.96
N THR A 167 -8.74 -13.02 21.65
CA THR A 167 -7.75 -12.02 21.18
C THR A 167 -6.33 -12.61 21.06
N SER A 168 -5.99 -13.60 21.89
CA SER A 168 -4.69 -14.28 21.85
C SER A 168 -4.52 -15.10 20.58
N GLU A 169 -5.54 -15.89 20.24
CA GLU A 169 -5.61 -16.71 19.02
C GLU A 169 -5.60 -15.81 17.79
N MET A 170 -6.38 -14.72 17.79
CA MET A 170 -6.36 -13.73 16.72
C MET A 170 -4.96 -13.12 16.52
N PHE A 171 -4.22 -12.88 17.61
CA PHE A 171 -2.85 -12.41 17.49
C PHE A 171 -1.92 -13.49 16.91
N GLN A 172 -2.04 -14.75 17.35
CA GLN A 172 -1.28 -15.87 16.76
C GLN A 172 -1.56 -16.03 15.26
N ASP A 173 -2.82 -15.93 14.85
CA ASP A 173 -3.23 -15.97 13.45
C ASP A 173 -2.60 -14.83 12.64
N ALA A 174 -2.55 -13.62 13.22
CA ALA A 174 -1.88 -12.49 12.59
C ALA A 174 -0.37 -12.72 12.42
N LEU A 175 0.29 -13.38 13.38
CA LEU A 175 1.71 -13.72 13.28
C LEU A 175 1.98 -14.80 12.23
N SER A 176 1.13 -15.84 12.18
CA SER A 176 1.19 -16.88 11.15
C SER A 176 0.98 -16.29 9.75
N LEU A 177 -0.05 -15.45 9.58
CA LEU A 177 -0.28 -14.73 8.34
C LEU A 177 0.92 -13.83 7.98
N ARG A 178 1.49 -13.10 8.94
CA ARG A 178 2.67 -12.26 8.70
C ARG A 178 3.82 -13.10 8.13
N HIS A 179 4.15 -14.22 8.76
CA HIS A 179 5.21 -15.11 8.29
C HIS A 179 4.94 -15.57 6.85
N ASN A 180 3.74 -16.09 6.58
CA ASN A 180 3.35 -16.56 5.25
C ASN A 180 3.42 -15.45 4.20
N THR A 181 2.99 -14.24 4.55
CA THR A 181 2.95 -13.13 3.59
C THR A 181 4.34 -12.53 3.33
N ILE A 182 5.24 -12.59 4.31
CA ILE A 182 6.67 -12.29 4.11
C ILE A 182 7.30 -13.32 3.16
N ASN A 183 7.02 -14.61 3.33
CA ASN A 183 7.51 -15.63 2.40
C ASN A 183 6.97 -15.39 0.98
N ASN A 184 5.67 -15.07 0.85
CA ASN A 184 5.08 -14.74 -0.45
C ASN A 184 5.76 -13.56 -1.14
N ILE A 185 6.17 -12.50 -0.41
CA ILE A 185 6.88 -11.38 -1.05
C ILE A 185 8.30 -11.75 -1.46
N HIS A 186 9.00 -12.58 -0.67
CA HIS A 186 10.30 -13.11 -1.06
C HIS A 186 10.19 -13.95 -2.34
N ASP A 187 9.25 -14.88 -2.38
CA ASP A 187 9.00 -15.74 -3.55
C ASP A 187 8.57 -14.92 -4.76
N PHE A 188 7.71 -13.92 -4.57
CA PHE A 188 7.27 -13.02 -5.63
C PHE A 188 8.47 -12.29 -6.24
N VAL A 189 9.34 -11.75 -5.38
CA VAL A 189 10.56 -11.05 -5.80
C VAL A 189 11.51 -11.99 -6.55
N TYR A 190 11.60 -13.26 -6.17
CA TYR A 190 12.44 -14.24 -6.88
C TYR A 190 11.96 -14.56 -8.30
N THR A 191 10.69 -14.34 -8.61
CA THR A 191 10.14 -14.54 -9.97
C THR A 191 10.48 -13.41 -10.94
N LEU A 192 11.08 -12.32 -10.46
CA LEU A 192 11.36 -11.14 -11.26
C LEU A 192 12.74 -11.17 -11.93
N PRO A 193 12.92 -10.48 -13.08
CA PRO A 193 14.21 -10.44 -13.78
C PRO A 193 15.34 -9.90 -12.91
N LYS A 194 16.46 -10.62 -12.86
CA LYS A 194 17.60 -10.33 -11.97
C LYS A 194 18.67 -9.49 -12.67
N THR A 195 18.32 -8.26 -13.08
CA THR A 195 19.33 -7.29 -13.54
C THR A 195 19.89 -6.50 -12.36
N GLN A 196 21.12 -5.98 -12.46
CA GLN A 196 21.81 -5.27 -11.36
C GLN A 196 20.98 -4.10 -10.80
N LEU A 197 20.30 -3.35 -11.67
CA LEU A 197 19.39 -2.26 -11.28
C LEU A 197 18.15 -2.79 -10.52
N PHE A 198 17.67 -3.98 -10.90
CA PHE A 198 16.50 -4.61 -10.30
C PHE A 198 16.78 -5.10 -8.88
N PHE A 199 17.96 -5.64 -8.59
CA PHE A 199 18.29 -6.16 -7.25
C PHE A 199 18.11 -5.13 -6.13
N THR A 200 18.63 -3.91 -6.31
CA THR A 200 18.48 -2.85 -5.30
C THR A 200 17.02 -2.44 -5.13
N TYR A 201 16.27 -2.39 -6.22
CA TYR A 201 14.84 -2.08 -6.18
C TYR A 201 14.05 -3.17 -5.44
N LEU A 202 14.32 -4.44 -5.74
CA LEU A 202 13.67 -5.60 -5.12
C LEU A 202 13.95 -5.69 -3.61
N GLN A 203 15.18 -5.43 -3.18
CA GLN A 203 15.51 -5.40 -1.76
C GLN A 203 14.75 -4.28 -1.04
N LYS A 204 14.61 -3.11 -1.68
CA LYS A 204 13.80 -2.00 -1.13
C LYS A 204 12.32 -2.39 -1.01
N VAL A 205 11.78 -3.15 -1.96
CA VAL A 205 10.39 -3.65 -1.92
C VAL A 205 10.18 -4.56 -0.71
N ILE A 206 11.06 -5.55 -0.51
CA ILE A 206 11.00 -6.47 0.64
C ILE A 206 11.09 -5.69 1.95
N ASN A 207 12.12 -4.86 2.11
CA ASN A 207 12.36 -4.10 3.33
C ASN A 207 11.18 -3.17 3.65
N ARG A 208 10.63 -2.50 2.63
CA ARG A 208 9.48 -1.62 2.81
C ARG A 208 8.25 -2.39 3.27
N TYR A 209 7.97 -3.54 2.68
CA TYR A 209 6.86 -4.39 3.11
C TYR A 209 7.03 -4.89 4.54
N MET A 210 8.22 -5.39 4.89
CA MET A 210 8.51 -5.86 6.26
C MET A 210 8.24 -4.77 7.30
N VAL A 211 8.66 -3.53 7.04
CA VAL A 211 8.39 -2.40 7.94
C VAL A 211 6.89 -2.13 8.05
N LEU A 212 6.17 -2.08 6.93
CA LEU A 212 4.74 -1.80 6.93
C LEU A 212 3.93 -2.89 7.65
N ILE A 213 4.23 -4.16 7.39
CA ILE A 213 3.48 -5.26 8.00
C ILE A 213 3.83 -5.42 9.48
N THR A 214 5.09 -5.19 9.86
CA THR A 214 5.51 -5.21 11.27
C THR A 214 4.82 -4.11 12.06
N ARG A 215 4.65 -2.91 11.48
CA ARG A 215 3.88 -1.83 12.12
C ARG A 215 2.43 -2.25 12.41
N VAL A 216 1.79 -2.99 11.51
CA VAL A 216 0.43 -3.50 11.71
C VAL A 216 0.42 -4.56 12.82
N THR A 217 1.33 -5.53 12.79
CA THR A 217 1.40 -6.56 13.84
C THR A 217 1.79 -6.00 15.20
N ASP A 218 2.62 -4.96 15.25
CA ASP A 218 2.93 -4.23 16.48
C ASP A 218 1.71 -3.54 17.07
N SER A 219 0.81 -3.04 16.21
CA SER A 219 -0.46 -2.48 16.64
C SER A 219 -1.36 -3.55 17.25
N ILE A 220 -1.43 -4.74 16.64
CA ILE A 220 -2.21 -5.87 17.18
C ILE A 220 -1.61 -6.33 18.51
N HIS A 221 -0.28 -6.43 18.60
CA HIS A 221 0.41 -6.79 19.84
C HIS A 221 0.13 -5.78 20.98
N LYS A 222 0.02 -4.48 20.68
CA LYS A 222 -0.40 -3.47 21.67
C LYS A 222 -1.81 -3.73 22.18
N LEU A 223 -2.76 -4.05 21.29
CA LEU A 223 -4.14 -4.39 21.66
C LEU A 223 -4.18 -5.67 22.52
N TYR A 224 -3.43 -6.70 22.13
CA TYR A 224 -3.26 -7.93 22.91
C TYR A 224 -2.72 -7.67 24.32
N ASN A 225 -1.65 -6.89 24.45
CA ASN A 225 -1.10 -6.55 25.76
C ASN A 225 -2.07 -5.72 26.60
N HIS A 226 -2.82 -4.82 25.97
CA HIS A 226 -3.84 -4.05 26.67
C HIS A 226 -4.98 -4.94 27.18
N ASN A 227 -5.42 -5.93 26.38
CA ASN A 227 -6.39 -6.94 26.81
C ASN A 227 -5.93 -7.67 28.08
N ILE A 228 -4.67 -8.16 28.11
CA ILE A 228 -4.12 -8.83 29.29
C ILE A 228 -4.08 -7.90 30.50
N LYS A 229 -3.69 -6.63 30.31
CA LYS A 229 -3.67 -5.64 31.39
C LYS A 229 -5.06 -5.37 31.97
N LEU A 230 -6.10 -5.32 31.14
CA LEU A 230 -7.47 -5.08 31.59
C LEU A 230 -8.10 -6.29 32.28
N ARG A 231 -7.92 -7.50 31.72
CA ARG A 231 -8.55 -8.72 32.23
C ARG A 231 -7.78 -9.40 33.35
N GLY A 232 -6.50 -9.04 33.53
CA GLY A 232 -5.58 -9.75 34.40
C GLY A 232 -5.20 -11.12 33.83
N ILE A 233 -4.22 -11.76 34.48
CA ILE A 233 -3.82 -13.13 34.15
C ILE A 233 -4.82 -14.08 34.81
N ASN A 234 -5.50 -14.88 34.01
CA ASN A 234 -6.47 -15.88 34.46
C ASN A 234 -6.28 -17.20 33.69
N GLN A 235 -7.13 -18.20 33.97
CA GLN A 235 -7.04 -19.53 33.34
C GLN A 235 -7.22 -19.53 31.81
N ARG A 236 -7.71 -18.45 31.22
CA ARG A 236 -7.90 -18.26 29.78
C ARG A 236 -6.81 -17.39 29.14
N THR A 237 -5.83 -16.91 29.91
CA THR A 237 -4.74 -16.09 29.38
C THR A 237 -3.71 -16.96 28.66
N THR A 238 -3.68 -16.85 27.33
CA THR A 238 -2.66 -17.51 26.49
C THR A 238 -1.52 -16.53 26.18
N PHE A 239 -0.30 -16.90 26.54
CA PHE A 239 0.90 -16.12 26.20
C PHE A 239 1.34 -16.44 24.77
N VAL A 240 1.45 -15.39 23.96
CA VAL A 240 1.89 -15.49 22.57
C VAL A 240 3.30 -14.95 22.48
N GLU A 241 4.23 -15.79 22.06
CA GLU A 241 5.60 -15.36 21.79
C GLU A 241 5.63 -14.44 20.58
N TYR A 242 6.18 -13.25 20.78
CA TYR A 242 6.35 -12.26 19.73
C TYR A 242 7.77 -11.73 19.79
N ASP A 243 8.65 -12.41 19.05
CA ASP A 243 10.02 -11.99 18.90
C ASP A 243 10.09 -10.61 18.24
N ARG A 244 10.29 -9.61 19.08
CA ARG A 244 10.85 -8.33 18.68
C ARG A 244 12.35 -8.41 18.90
N THR A 245 13.13 -7.83 17.99
CA THR A 245 14.33 -7.14 18.47
C THR A 245 13.85 -6.10 19.48
N LYS A 246 14.21 -6.29 20.75
CA LYS A 246 13.73 -5.51 21.90
C LYS A 246 13.69 -4.02 21.55
N GLN A 247 12.58 -3.33 21.82
CA GLN A 247 12.52 -1.88 21.58
C GLN A 247 13.68 -1.20 22.31
N PHE A 248 14.32 -0.23 21.65
CA PHE A 248 15.39 0.53 22.28
C PHE A 248 14.82 1.29 23.47
N ASP A 249 15.22 0.88 24.68
CA ASP A 249 14.90 1.54 25.92
C ASP A 249 16.17 2.23 26.39
N VAL A 250 16.16 3.57 26.39
CA VAL A 250 17.30 4.40 26.78
C VAL A 250 17.80 4.01 28.17
N PHE A 251 16.91 3.67 29.10
CA PHE A 251 17.28 3.37 30.49
C PHE A 251 17.81 1.95 30.69
N LEU A 252 17.41 0.98 29.85
CA LEU A 252 17.90 -0.40 29.92
C LEU A 252 19.11 -0.67 29.02
N ASN A 253 19.30 0.14 27.96
CA ASN A 253 20.31 -0.11 26.93
C ASN A 253 21.52 0.84 26.99
N ASP A 254 21.48 1.91 27.81
CA ASP A 254 22.64 2.80 28.01
C ASP A 254 23.78 2.15 28.84
N SER A 255 23.57 0.97 29.42
CA SER A 255 24.52 0.31 30.33
C SER A 255 25.39 -0.79 29.70
N VAL A 256 25.65 -0.74 28.38
CA VAL A 256 26.64 -1.65 27.75
C VAL A 256 27.72 -0.86 27.01
N ILE A 257 28.35 0.07 27.71
CA ILE A 257 29.77 0.36 27.45
C ILE A 257 30.53 -0.53 28.43
N PRO A 258 31.24 -1.59 27.99
CA PRO A 258 32.15 -2.28 28.87
C PRO A 258 33.18 -1.24 29.34
N SER A 259 33.10 -0.89 30.62
CA SER A 259 34.15 -0.12 31.27
C SER A 259 35.46 -0.85 30.97
N LYS A 260 36.38 -0.18 30.27
CA LYS A 260 37.75 -0.66 30.11
C LYS A 260 38.27 -0.95 31.51
N GLN A 261 38.32 -2.22 31.89
CA GLN A 261 39.06 -2.66 33.07
C GLN A 261 40.51 -2.20 32.88
N LYS A 262 40.91 -1.19 33.65
CA LYS A 262 42.30 -0.79 33.79
C LYS A 262 43.07 -2.02 34.26
N GLY A 263 44.10 -2.36 33.49
CA GLY A 263 44.82 -3.63 33.60
C GLY A 263 45.42 -3.91 34.98
N GLN A 264 45.25 -5.16 35.42
CA GLN A 264 46.23 -5.82 36.27
C GLN A 264 47.28 -6.44 35.36
N ARG A 265 48.51 -5.92 35.44
CA ARG A 265 49.70 -6.53 34.84
C ARG A 265 49.97 -7.85 35.56
N ILE A 266 49.95 -8.96 34.82
CA ILE A 266 50.46 -10.25 35.28
C ILE A 266 51.96 -10.22 34.99
N THR A 267 52.81 -10.18 36.03
CA THR A 267 54.26 -10.37 35.90
C THR A 267 54.58 -11.85 35.73
N PRO A 268 55.38 -12.24 34.71
CA PRO A 268 55.85 -13.62 34.60
C PRO A 268 57.03 -13.85 35.56
N HIS A 269 56.93 -14.88 36.40
CA HIS A 269 58.08 -15.44 37.09
C HIS A 269 58.84 -16.36 36.13
N TYR A 270 60.12 -16.05 35.92
CA TYR A 270 61.09 -16.92 35.29
C TYR A 270 61.46 -18.07 36.25
N ILE A 271 61.50 -19.29 35.72
CA ILE A 271 62.45 -20.34 36.13
C ILE A 271 63.28 -20.65 34.89
#